data_AF-A0A2H5WS68-F1
#
_entry.id   AF-A0A2H5WS68-F1
#
_cell.length_a   1.000
_cell.length_b   1.000
_cell.length_c   1.000
_cell.angle_alpha   90.00
_cell.angle_beta   90.00
_cell.angle_gamma   90.00
#
_symmetry.space_group_name_H-M   'P 1'
#
loop_
_entity.id
_entity.type
_entity.pdbx_description
1 polymer ?
#
loop_
_entity_poly.entity_id
_entity_poly.type
_entity_poly.pdbx_seq_one_letter_code
_entity_poly.pdbx_strand_id
1 'polypeptide(L)'
;MIVRAFVDRIETLEEGERVAVLVVRWQPGDYFTWVVPLEWLPPNTKESHWLLVTFEPDTETQQRIHQQIEQTLKELQSGDEV
;
A
#
# COMPACT_ATOMS: atom_id res chain seq x y z
N MET A 1 0.97 12.22 2.76
CA MET A 1 -0.13 12.17 3.75
C MET A 1 0.34 11.36 4.95
N ILE A 2 -0.04 11.74 6.19
CA ILE A 2 0.36 11.02 7.40
C ILE A 2 -0.88 10.53 8.13
N VAL A 3 -0.91 9.25 8.52
CA VAL A 3 -2.00 8.64 9.29
C VAL A 3 -1.48 7.91 10.51
N ARG A 4 -2.34 7.76 11.53
CA ARG A 4 -2.07 6.89 12.68
C ARG A 4 -2.76 5.56 12.48
N ALA A 5 -2.01 4.48 12.64
CA ALA A 5 -2.48 3.12 12.55
C ALA A 5 -2.30 2.43 13.91
N PHE A 6 -3.30 1.69 14.35
CA PHE A 6 -3.23 0.83 15.52
C PHE A 6 -3.04 -0.62 15.07
N VAL A 7 -2.08 -1.32 15.65
CA VAL A 7 -1.89 -2.75 15.40
C VAL A 7 -2.93 -3.52 16.22
N ASP A 8 -4.00 -3.94 15.57
CA ASP A 8 -5.08 -4.69 16.24
C ASP A 8 -4.61 -6.09 16.62
N ARG A 9 -4.06 -6.83 15.64
CA ARG A 9 -3.57 -8.20 15.83
C ARG A 9 -2.51 -8.57 14.79
N ILE A 10 -1.71 -9.58 15.12
CA ILE A 10 -0.73 -10.19 14.21
C ILE A 10 -1.13 -11.64 14.00
N GLU A 11 -1.35 -12.01 12.75
CA GLU A 11 -1.83 -13.33 12.35
C GLU A 11 -0.77 -14.07 11.54
N THR A 12 -0.89 -15.39 11.50
CA THR A 12 -0.15 -16.27 10.59
C THR A 12 -1.17 -16.90 9.64
N LEU A 13 -1.00 -16.65 8.34
CA LEU A 13 -1.83 -17.23 7.28
C LEU A 13 -1.56 -18.73 7.13
N GLU A 14 -2.43 -19.44 6.40
CA GLU A 14 -2.32 -20.90 6.19
C GLU A 14 -0.98 -21.32 5.58
N GLU A 15 -0.39 -20.47 4.74
CA GLU A 15 0.90 -20.70 4.09
C GLU A 15 2.11 -20.31 4.97
N GLY A 16 1.87 -19.91 6.22
CA GLY A 16 2.92 -19.54 7.19
C GLY A 16 3.35 -18.07 7.13
N GLU A 17 2.82 -17.28 6.21
CA GLU A 17 3.09 -15.85 6.10
C GLU A 17 2.52 -15.10 7.31
N ARG A 18 3.32 -14.18 7.87
CA ARG A 18 2.89 -13.36 9.01
C ARG A 18 2.39 -12.00 8.52
N VAL A 19 1.17 -11.67 8.90
CA VAL A 19 0.53 -10.39 8.55
C VAL A 19 0.13 -9.64 9.81
N ALA A 20 0.12 -8.31 9.71
CA ALA A 20 -0.43 -7.43 10.72
C ALA A 20 -1.74 -6.83 10.21
N VAL A 21 -2.74 -6.82 11.08
CA VAL A 21 -4.02 -6.16 10.82
C VAL A 21 -3.98 -4.79 11.50
N LEU A 22 -3.98 -3.73 10.69
CA LEU A 22 -3.93 -2.35 11.15
C LEU A 22 -5.31 -1.72 11.09
N VAL A 23 -5.71 -1.04 12.16
CA VAL A 23 -6.89 -0.15 12.16
C VAL A 23 -6.41 1.27 11.96
N VAL A 24 -6.79 1.86 10.84
CA VAL A 24 -6.39 3.21 10.45
C VAL A 24 -7.58 4.14 10.57
N ARG A 25 -7.37 5.28 11.24
CA ARG A 25 -8.37 6.35 11.28
C ARG A 25 -8.08 7.35 10.17
N TRP A 26 -8.94 7.38 9.15
CA TRP A 26 -8.79 8.30 8.02
C TRP A 26 -9.41 9.67 8.31
N GLN A 27 -10.63 9.68 8.84
CA GLN A 27 -11.37 10.87 9.27
C GLN A 27 -12.11 10.58 10.59
N PRO A 28 -12.62 11.60 11.31
CA PRO A 28 -13.48 11.36 12.46
C PRO A 28 -14.69 10.50 12.09
N GLY A 29 -14.80 9.31 12.69
CA GLY A 29 -15.88 8.36 12.43
C GLY A 29 -15.61 7.38 11.26
N ASP A 30 -14.49 7.55 10.55
CA ASP A 30 -14.12 6.70 9.42
C ASP A 30 -12.85 5.89 9.74
N TYR A 31 -13.01 4.57 9.80
CA TYR A 31 -11.98 3.61 10.14
C TYR A 31 -11.95 2.54 9.06
N PHE A 32 -10.75 2.19 8.61
CA PHE A 32 -10.56 1.07 7.71
C PHE A 32 -9.52 0.10 8.27
N THR A 33 -9.69 -1.16 7.87
CA THR A 33 -8.75 -2.22 8.17
C THR A 33 -7.75 -2.33 7.03
N TRP A 34 -6.46 -2.36 7.36
CA TRP A 34 -5.39 -2.53 6.41
C TRP A 34 -4.54 -3.74 6.82
N VAL A 35 -4.57 -4.78 6.00
CA VAL A 35 -3.75 -5.98 6.19
C VAL A 35 -2.44 -5.79 5.44
N VAL A 36 -1.32 -5.90 6.13
CA VAL A 36 0.02 -5.75 5.57
C VAL A 36 0.94 -6.89 5.99
N PRO A 37 1.94 -7.26 5.17
CA PRO A 37 3.01 -8.14 5.60
C PRO A 37 3.69 -7.59 6.86
N LEU A 38 3.95 -8.45 7.84
CA LEU A 38 4.60 -8.03 9.09
C LEU A 38 6.01 -7.46 8.85
N GLU A 39 6.68 -7.94 7.81
CA GLU A 39 8.00 -7.48 7.37
C GLU A 39 8.05 -6.03 6.89
N TRP A 40 6.90 -5.43 6.52
CA TRP A 40 6.85 -4.00 6.19
C TRP A 40 6.89 -3.11 7.43
N LEU A 41 6.67 -3.68 8.61
CA LEU A 41 6.61 -2.95 9.87
C LEU A 41 7.99 -2.92 10.55
N PRO A 42 8.23 -1.94 11.44
CA PRO A 42 9.44 -1.92 12.25
C PRO A 42 9.63 -3.24 13.01
N PRO A 43 10.87 -3.73 13.19
CA PRO A 43 11.16 -5.09 13.67
C PRO A 43 10.65 -5.39 15.08
N ASN A 44 10.34 -4.37 15.89
CA ASN A 44 9.83 -4.50 17.25
C ASN A 44 8.32 -4.25 17.36
N THR A 45 7.59 -4.28 16.23
CA THR A 45 6.15 -4.06 16.22
C THR A 45 5.41 -5.21 16.88
N LYS A 46 4.47 -4.87 17.77
CA LYS A 46 3.62 -5.82 18.50
C LYS A 46 2.17 -5.37 18.41
N GLU A 47 1.26 -6.27 18.76
CA GLU A 47 -0.14 -5.93 18.97
C GLU A 47 -0.28 -4.79 19.98
N SER A 48 -1.32 -3.99 19.80
CA SER A 48 -1.57 -2.76 20.55
C SER A 48 -0.56 -1.62 20.37
N HIS A 49 0.43 -1.76 19.49
CA HIS A 49 1.30 -0.63 19.13
C HIS A 49 0.56 0.40 18.27
N TRP A 50 0.93 1.66 18.45
CA TRP A 50 0.57 2.74 17.55
C TRP A 50 1.71 3.01 16.58
N LEU A 51 1.39 3.11 15.30
CA LEU A 51 2.32 3.42 14.22
C LEU A 51 1.94 4.75 13.57
N LEU A 52 2.96 5.50 13.17
CA LEU A 52 2.80 6.66 12.31
C LEU A 52 3.19 6.21 10.89
N VAL A 53 2.24 6.26 9.96
CA VAL A 53 2.46 5.85 8.58
C VAL A 53 2.44 7.07 7.68
N THR A 54 3.48 7.23 6.88
CA THR A 54 3.61 8.29 5.89
C THR A 54 3.42 7.69 4.50
N PHE A 55 2.45 8.21 3.77
CA PHE A 55 2.27 7.97 2.34
C PHE A 55 2.93 9.10 1.56
N GLU A 56 3.99 8.78 0.82
CA GLU A 56 4.71 9.72 -0.03
C GLU A 56 4.38 9.43 -1.50
N PRO A 57 4.08 10.47 -2.31
CA PRO A 57 3.95 10.28 -3.75
C PRO A 57 5.28 9.83 -4.35
N ASP A 58 5.28 8.69 -5.04
CA ASP A 58 6.43 8.23 -5.81
C ASP A 58 6.37 8.83 -7.23
N THR A 59 6.98 10.00 -7.39
CA THR A 59 6.99 10.73 -8.67
C THR A 59 7.74 9.99 -9.76
N GLU A 60 8.76 9.21 -9.42
CA GLU A 60 9.55 8.45 -10.38
C GLU A 60 8.69 7.33 -10.98
N THR A 61 8.03 6.55 -10.12
CA THR A 61 7.10 5.51 -10.58
C THR A 61 5.96 6.10 -11.39
N GLN A 62 5.39 7.25 -10.98
CA GLN A 62 4.34 7.92 -11.76
C GLN A 62 4.81 8.30 -13.17
N GLN A 63 5.99 8.89 -13.31
CA GLN A 63 6.56 9.26 -14.61
C GLN A 63 6.81 8.03 -15.48
N ARG A 64 7.37 6.96 -14.89
CA ARG A 64 7.60 5.70 -15.60
C ARG A 64 6.30 5.08 -16.11
N ILE A 65 5.25 5.05 -15.28
CA ILE A 65 3.92 4.56 -15.70
C ILE A 65 3.36 5.42 -16.82
N HIS A 66 3.49 6.75 -16.72
CA HIS A 66 3.01 7.65 -17.76
C HIS A 66 3.67 7.38 -19.11
N GLN A 67 5.00 7.24 -19.14
CA GLN A 67 5.74 6.90 -20.36
C GLN A 67 5.32 5.54 -20.93
N GLN A 68 5.10 4.54 -20.08
CA GLN A 68 4.62 3.22 -20.50
C GLN A 68 3.24 3.33 -21.17
N ILE A 69 2.32 4.10 -20.59
CA ILE A 69 0.98 4.33 -21.18
C ILE A 69 1.10 5.02 -22.54
N GLU A 70 1.90 6.08 -22.66
CA GLU A 70 2.09 6.78 -23.94
C GLU A 70 2.67 5.87 -25.02
N GLN A 71 3.63 5.01 -24.67
CA GLN A 71 4.20 4.05 -25.60
C GLN A 71 3.15 3.03 -26.05
N THR A 72 2.41 2.43 -25.12
CA THR A 72 1.34 1.47 -25.46
C THR A 72 0.26 2.11 -26.34
N LEU A 73 -0.12 3.37 -26.08
CA LEU A 73 -1.08 4.10 -26.91
C LEU A 73 -0.57 4.32 -28.34
N LYS A 74 0.72 4.67 -28.51
CA LYS A 74 1.33 4.79 -29.84
C LYS A 74 1.32 3.48 -30.59
N GLU A 75 1.67 2.37 -29.93
CA GLU A 75 1.67 1.03 -30.52
C GLU A 75 0.26 0.64 -31.01
N LEU A 76 -0.78 0.91 -30.21
CA LEU A 76 -2.17 0.64 -30.60
C LEU A 76 -2.61 1.48 -31.81
N GLN A 77 -2.27 2.77 -31.85
CA GLN A 77 -2.61 3.66 -32.98
C GLN A 77 -1.87 3.30 -34.27
N SER A 78 -0.65 2.77 -34.15
CA SER A 78 0.16 2.33 -35.29
C SER A 78 -0.29 0.97 -35.85
N GLY A 79 -1.02 0.18 -35.06
CA GLY A 79 -1.53 -1.14 -35.44
C GLY A 79 -2.85 -1.13 -36.20
N ASP A 80 -3.60 -0.02 -36.15
CA ASP A 80 -4.87 0.18 -36.88
C ASP A 80 -4.68 0.71 -38.31
N GLU A 81 -3.44 0.99 -38.75
CA GLU A 81 -3.12 1.48 -40.11
C GLU A 81 -2.81 0.36 -41.15
N VAL A 82 -3.25 -0.88 -40.92
CA VAL A 82 -3.08 -2.01 -41.88
C VAL A 82 -4.42 -2.53 -42.41
#